data_AF-A0A151SEP9-F1
#
_entry.id   AF-A0A151SEP9-F1
#
_cell.length_a   1.000
_cell.length_b   1.000
_cell.length_c   1.000
_cell.angle_alpha   90.00
_cell.angle_beta   90.00
_cell.angle_gamma   90.00
#
_symmetry.space_group_name_H-M   'P 1'
#
loop_
_entity.id
_entity.type
_entity.pdbx_description
1 polymer ?
#
loop_
_entity_poly.entity_id
_entity_poly.type
_entity_poly.pdbx_seq_one_letter_code
_entity_poly.pdbx_strand_id
1 'polypeptide(L)'
;MQDVPQDRNGVRLSAVQGYMTNFYRKYGSYVARHPIMVLLSSLAVVLLLCLGLIRFKVETRPEKLWVGPGSKAAQEKQFFDSHLAPFYRIEQLILATVPDHVNSTSPRIVSEDNIRFLFEIQKKVDAIRANYSGLMVSLKDICMKPLDKDCATQSVLQYFKMDPKNFDDYGGVDHLNYCFEHYSSADQCMSAFKAPLDPSTVLGGFSGNDYSGASAFIVTYPVNNAINEEGNETRKAVAWEKTFIQLVKVSILILCLSSFY
;
A
#
# COMPACT_ATOMS: atom_id res chain seq x y z
N MET A 1 -50.69 48.79 62.70
CA MET A 1 -50.02 47.53 62.29
C MET A 1 -49.23 47.86 61.05
N GLN A 2 -47.94 47.52 61.05
CA GLN A 2 -46.89 48.09 60.19
C GLN A 2 -47.15 47.92 58.68
N ASP A 3 -47.00 49.01 57.93
CA ASP A 3 -46.67 48.96 56.51
C ASP A 3 -45.29 48.32 56.35
N VAL A 4 -45.23 47.18 55.67
CA VAL A 4 -43.98 46.52 55.26
C VAL A 4 -43.41 47.31 54.09
N PRO A 5 -42.22 47.93 54.20
CA PRO A 5 -41.57 48.51 53.03
C PRO A 5 -41.12 47.35 52.15
N GLN A 6 -41.71 47.26 50.97
CA GLN A 6 -41.31 46.31 49.95
C GLN A 6 -39.89 46.66 49.50
N ASP A 7 -38.93 45.90 50.02
CA ASP A 7 -37.51 46.01 49.70
C ASP A 7 -37.31 45.75 48.20
N ARG A 8 -37.24 46.85 47.44
CA ARG A 8 -36.89 46.88 46.03
C ARG A 8 -35.38 46.70 45.94
N ASN A 9 -34.90 45.50 46.29
CA ASN A 9 -33.54 45.08 45.99
C ASN A 9 -33.40 44.94 44.47
N GLY A 10 -33.12 46.08 43.83
CA GLY A 10 -32.60 46.12 42.48
C GLY A 10 -31.28 45.38 42.51
N VAL A 11 -31.30 44.13 42.07
CA VAL A 11 -30.10 43.35 41.78
C VAL A 11 -29.22 44.24 40.92
N ARG A 12 -28.12 44.75 41.49
CA ARG A 12 -27.11 45.50 40.73
C ARG A 12 -26.42 44.50 39.81
N LEU A 13 -27.02 44.30 38.63
CA LEU A 13 -26.36 43.58 37.55
C LEU A 13 -24.98 44.22 37.33
N SER A 14 -23.94 43.39 37.27
CA SER A 14 -22.62 43.82 36.85
C SER A 14 -22.73 44.62 35.55
N ALA A 15 -21.87 45.62 35.33
CA ALA A 15 -21.88 46.45 34.12
C ALA A 15 -21.87 45.59 32.83
N VAL A 16 -21.14 44.47 32.86
CA VAL A 16 -21.10 43.48 31.77
C VAL A 16 -22.48 42.82 31.56
N GLN A 17 -23.15 42.44 32.64
CA GLN A 17 -24.45 41.78 32.60
C GLN A 17 -25.55 42.75 32.13
N GLY A 18 -25.49 44.01 32.56
CA GLY A 18 -26.36 45.08 32.07
C GLY A 18 -26.17 45.34 30.57
N TYR A 19 -24.91 45.41 30.11
CA TYR A 19 -24.57 45.57 28.70
C TYR A 19 -25.09 44.41 27.85
N MET A 20 -24.79 43.16 28.22
CA MET A 20 -25.27 41.97 27.50
C MET A 20 -26.79 41.92 27.43
N THR A 21 -27.48 42.21 28.54
CA THR A 21 -28.95 42.20 28.59
C THR A 21 -29.54 43.22 27.63
N ASN A 22 -29.00 44.44 27.61
CA ASN A 22 -29.50 45.49 26.72
C ASN A 22 -29.20 45.19 25.25
N PHE A 23 -28.00 44.66 24.96
CA PHE A 23 -27.59 44.26 23.61
C PHE A 23 -28.49 43.15 23.05
N TYR A 24 -28.62 42.03 23.73
CA TYR A 24 -29.45 40.91 23.27
C TYR A 24 -30.93 41.25 23.22
N ARG A 25 -31.44 42.10 24.14
CA ARG A 25 -32.83 42.57 24.09
C ARG A 25 -33.09 43.41 22.84
N LYS A 26 -32.17 44.31 22.47
CA LYS A 26 -32.27 45.10 21.24
C LYS A 26 -32.14 44.22 20.00
N TYR A 27 -31.16 43.31 19.97
CA TYR A 27 -30.95 42.39 18.85
C TYR A 27 -32.13 41.43 18.65
N GLY A 28 -32.65 40.84 19.72
CA GLY A 28 -33.83 39.96 19.67
C GLY A 28 -35.08 40.71 19.19
N SER A 29 -35.28 41.96 19.63
CA SER A 29 -36.38 42.78 19.11
C SER A 29 -36.21 43.11 17.62
N TYR A 30 -34.98 43.28 17.13
CA TYR A 30 -34.70 43.48 15.70
C TYR A 30 -35.01 42.23 14.89
N VAL A 31 -34.56 41.06 15.37
CA VAL A 31 -34.84 39.76 14.73
C VAL A 31 -36.34 39.48 14.64
N ALA A 32 -37.10 39.74 15.72
CA ALA A 32 -38.53 39.53 15.76
C ALA A 32 -39.32 40.48 14.81
N ARG A 33 -38.81 41.70 14.57
CA ARG A 33 -39.43 42.67 13.65
C ARG A 33 -39.11 42.42 12.18
N HIS A 34 -37.96 41.80 11.88
CA HIS A 34 -37.50 41.56 10.50
C HIS A 34 -37.11 40.10 10.24
N PRO A 35 -38.01 39.12 10.46
CA PRO A 35 -37.67 37.70 10.37
C PRO A 35 -37.18 37.26 8.99
N ILE A 36 -37.79 37.77 7.90
CA ILE A 36 -37.43 37.41 6.53
C ILE A 36 -36.01 37.87 6.17
N MET A 37 -35.65 39.11 6.53
CA MET A 37 -34.31 39.66 6.27
C MET A 37 -33.22 38.87 7.01
N VAL A 38 -33.50 38.47 8.26
CA VAL A 38 -32.56 37.66 9.07
C VAL A 38 -32.43 36.23 8.53
N LEU A 39 -33.52 35.63 8.03
CA LEU A 39 -33.47 34.32 7.39
C LEU A 39 -32.70 34.37 6.06
N LEU A 40 -32.94 35.37 5.22
CA LEU A 40 -32.22 35.53 3.96
C LEU A 40 -30.73 35.81 4.18
N SER A 41 -30.39 36.66 5.16
CA SER A 41 -28.98 36.95 5.46
C SER A 41 -28.26 35.74 6.04
N SER A 42 -28.88 35.00 6.95
CA SER A 42 -28.29 33.78 7.51
C SER A 42 -28.09 32.70 6.44
N LEU A 43 -29.07 32.51 5.55
CA LEU A 43 -28.95 31.60 4.41
C LEU A 43 -27.84 32.05 3.45
N ALA A 44 -27.76 33.35 3.13
CA ALA A 44 -26.73 33.89 2.25
C ALA A 44 -25.32 33.68 2.83
N VAL A 45 -25.14 33.88 4.14
CA VAL A 45 -23.86 33.62 4.82
C VAL A 45 -23.50 32.12 4.75
N VAL A 46 -24.45 31.22 5.03
CA VAL A 46 -24.21 29.77 4.93
C VAL A 46 -23.82 29.37 3.51
N LEU A 47 -24.56 29.86 2.50
CA LEU A 47 -24.25 29.57 1.09
C LEU A 47 -22.86 30.09 0.69
N LEU A 48 -22.50 31.30 1.12
CA LEU A 48 -21.16 31.87 0.90
C LEU A 48 -20.05 31.00 1.52
N LEU A 49 -20.26 30.50 2.75
CA LEU A 49 -19.31 29.58 3.40
C LEU A 49 -19.24 28.23 2.67
N CYS A 50 -20.37 27.72 2.19
CA CYS A 50 -20.43 26.47 1.42
C CYS A 50 -19.70 26.55 0.08
N LEU A 51 -19.53 27.73 -0.53
CA LEU A 51 -18.73 27.88 -1.76
C LEU A 51 -17.28 27.40 -1.57
N GLY A 52 -16.75 27.44 -0.34
CA GLY A 52 -15.42 26.90 -0.02
C GLY A 52 -15.30 25.39 -0.30
N LEU A 53 -16.40 24.64 -0.27
CA LEU A 53 -16.41 23.20 -0.53
C LEU A 53 -16.09 22.84 -1.99
N ILE A 54 -16.24 23.79 -2.93
CA ILE A 54 -15.87 23.59 -4.34
C ILE A 54 -14.36 23.30 -4.47
N ARG A 55 -13.54 23.82 -3.54
CA ARG A 55 -12.08 23.64 -3.52
C ARG A 55 -11.63 22.59 -2.50
N PHE A 56 -12.56 21.83 -1.93
CA PHE A 56 -12.24 20.77 -1.00
C PHE A 56 -11.45 19.65 -1.71
N LYS A 57 -10.22 19.39 -1.25
CA LYS A 57 -9.37 18.29 -1.72
C LYS A 57 -9.16 17.33 -0.56
N VAL A 58 -9.50 16.06 -0.77
CA VAL A 58 -9.24 14.99 0.21
C VAL A 58 -7.79 14.54 0.07
N GLU A 59 -7.07 14.48 1.19
CA GLU A 59 -5.77 13.84 1.27
C GLU A 59 -5.98 12.35 1.57
N THR A 60 -5.52 11.49 0.68
CA THR A 60 -5.64 10.03 0.81
C THR A 60 -4.30 9.37 1.13
N ARG A 61 -3.22 10.14 1.16
CA ARG A 61 -1.88 9.62 1.40
C ARG A 61 -1.63 9.37 2.89
N PRO A 62 -1.39 8.12 3.31
CA PRO A 62 -1.24 7.79 4.72
C PRO A 62 -0.06 8.53 5.35
N GLU A 63 1.08 8.62 4.67
CA GLU A 63 2.27 9.27 5.22
C GLU A 63 2.04 10.75 5.54
N LYS A 64 1.24 11.47 4.73
CA LYS A 64 0.89 12.88 5.03
C LYS A 64 -0.17 13.03 6.11
N LEU A 65 -1.02 12.04 6.30
CA LEU A 65 -2.04 12.03 7.36
C LEU A 65 -1.43 11.71 8.73
N TRP A 66 -0.44 10.83 8.77
CA TRP A 66 0.11 10.29 10.02
C TRP A 66 1.47 10.89 10.42
N VAL A 67 2.20 11.52 9.49
CA VAL A 67 3.51 12.12 9.76
C VAL A 67 3.45 13.63 9.57
N GLY A 68 3.77 14.37 10.65
CA GLY A 68 3.83 15.82 10.60
C GLY A 68 4.91 16.31 9.60
N PRO A 69 4.63 17.32 8.77
CA PRO A 69 5.53 17.73 7.69
C PRO A 69 6.87 18.32 8.19
N GLY A 70 6.91 18.85 9.42
CA GLY A 70 8.12 19.36 10.06
C GLY A 70 8.86 18.32 10.93
N SER A 71 8.42 17.06 10.95
CA SER A 71 9.06 16.02 11.75
C SER A 71 10.42 15.61 11.19
N LYS A 72 11.29 15.09 12.07
CA LYS A 72 12.60 14.56 11.66
C LYS A 72 12.47 13.44 10.63
N ALA A 73 11.49 12.54 10.81
CA ALA A 73 11.20 11.45 9.88
C ALA A 73 10.83 11.95 8.47
N ALA A 74 10.04 13.03 8.37
CA ALA A 74 9.72 13.63 7.08
C ALA A 74 10.96 14.23 6.39
N GLN A 75 11.84 14.87 7.15
CA GLN A 75 13.10 15.44 6.64
C GLN A 75 14.07 14.35 6.18
N GLU A 76 14.24 13.28 6.97
CA GLU A 76 15.08 12.14 6.62
C GLU A 76 14.57 11.41 5.38
N LYS A 77 13.25 11.20 5.27
CA LYS A 77 12.62 10.66 4.07
C LYS A 77 12.86 11.55 2.85
N GLN A 78 12.65 12.86 2.98
CA GLN A 78 12.89 13.80 1.88
C GLN A 78 14.36 13.80 1.43
N PHE A 79 15.29 13.72 2.38
CA PHE A 79 16.72 13.59 2.09
C PHE A 79 17.01 12.29 1.33
N PHE A 80 16.50 11.16 1.80
CA PHE A 80 16.65 9.86 1.15
C PHE A 80 16.08 9.85 -0.29
N ASP A 81 14.83 10.26 -0.45
CA ASP A 81 14.12 10.23 -1.73
C ASP A 81 14.78 11.14 -2.78
N SER A 82 15.43 12.23 -2.36
CA SER A 82 16.10 13.19 -3.26
C SER A 82 17.54 12.83 -3.64
N HIS A 83 18.27 12.10 -2.79
CA HIS A 83 19.67 11.76 -3.03
C HIS A 83 19.88 10.36 -3.58
N LEU A 84 18.98 9.42 -3.27
CA LEU A 84 19.09 8.04 -3.70
C LEU A 84 18.01 7.75 -4.73
N ALA A 85 16.81 7.43 -4.26
CA ALA A 85 15.60 7.27 -5.04
C ALA A 85 14.43 7.06 -4.07
N PRO A 86 13.20 7.35 -4.48
CA PRO A 86 12.03 6.88 -3.75
C PRO A 86 12.08 5.37 -3.51
N PHE A 87 11.72 4.96 -2.31
CA PHE A 87 11.57 3.55 -2.00
C PHE A 87 10.56 2.89 -2.95
N TYR A 88 10.92 1.75 -3.53
CA TYR A 88 10.14 1.03 -4.53
C TYR A 88 8.80 0.54 -3.96
N ARG A 89 7.86 0.26 -4.86
CA ARG A 89 6.56 -0.36 -4.58
C ARG A 89 6.75 -1.88 -4.57
N ILE A 90 6.06 -2.56 -3.66
CA ILE A 90 6.25 -3.99 -3.41
C ILE A 90 4.94 -4.71 -3.68
N GLU A 91 4.93 -5.53 -4.72
CA GLU A 91 3.88 -6.51 -4.95
C GLU A 91 4.40 -7.89 -4.55
N GLN A 92 3.78 -8.50 -3.53
CA GLN A 92 4.23 -9.77 -2.98
C GLN A 92 3.15 -10.84 -3.11
N LEU A 93 3.56 -12.03 -3.56
CA LEU A 93 2.75 -13.24 -3.63
C LEU A 93 3.38 -14.30 -2.71
N ILE A 94 2.61 -14.76 -1.73
CA ILE A 94 3.02 -15.86 -0.85
C ILE A 94 2.19 -17.08 -1.22
N LEU A 95 2.86 -18.13 -1.67
CA LEU A 95 2.26 -19.43 -2.00
C LEU A 95 2.71 -20.40 -0.94
N ALA A 96 1.78 -20.95 -0.18
CA ALA A 96 2.08 -21.86 0.92
C ALA A 96 1.32 -23.16 0.76
N THR A 97 1.96 -24.26 1.16
CA THR A 97 1.27 -25.53 1.31
C THR A 97 0.40 -25.53 2.55
N VAL A 98 -0.82 -26.04 2.41
CA VAL A 98 -1.76 -26.19 3.51
C VAL A 98 -1.64 -27.61 4.07
N PRO A 99 -1.60 -27.79 5.41
CA PRO A 99 -1.60 -29.12 6.00
C PRO A 99 -2.97 -29.81 5.82
N ASP A 100 -2.97 -31.12 5.55
CA ASP A 100 -4.20 -31.90 5.35
C ASP A 100 -5.05 -32.02 6.63
N HIS A 101 -4.41 -31.90 7.79
CA HIS A 101 -5.04 -31.94 9.10
C HIS A 101 -4.61 -30.77 9.99
N VAL A 102 -5.53 -30.29 10.83
CA VAL A 102 -5.38 -29.09 11.70
C VAL A 102 -4.15 -29.16 12.63
N ASN A 103 -3.61 -30.35 12.92
CA ASN A 103 -2.45 -30.57 13.78
C ASN A 103 -1.22 -31.15 13.05
N SER A 104 -1.21 -31.13 11.72
CA SER A 104 -0.05 -31.60 10.93
C SER A 104 0.83 -30.43 10.51
N THR A 105 2.13 -30.70 10.37
CA THR A 105 3.08 -29.73 9.80
C THR A 105 2.77 -29.53 8.33
N SER A 106 2.79 -28.29 7.85
CA SER A 106 2.71 -28.00 6.41
C SER A 106 3.78 -28.79 5.66
N PRO A 107 3.43 -29.46 4.54
CA PRO A 107 4.41 -30.23 3.79
C PRO A 107 5.46 -29.29 3.17
N ARG A 108 6.61 -29.85 2.77
CA ARG A 108 7.63 -29.05 2.08
C ARG A 108 7.09 -28.56 0.74
N ILE A 109 7.27 -27.27 0.45
CA ILE A 109 6.88 -26.69 -0.83
C ILE A 109 7.98 -26.87 -1.89
N VAL A 110 9.23 -27.07 -1.48
CA VAL A 110 10.38 -27.28 -2.37
C VAL A 110 10.33 -28.67 -3.00
N SER A 111 9.59 -28.79 -4.11
CA SER A 111 9.45 -29.99 -4.93
C SER A 111 9.41 -29.63 -6.41
N GLU A 112 9.73 -30.57 -7.30
CA GLU A 112 9.73 -30.32 -8.75
C GLU A 112 8.38 -29.81 -9.25
N ASP A 113 7.29 -30.48 -8.88
CA ASP A 113 5.94 -30.10 -9.33
C ASP A 113 5.56 -28.70 -8.89
N ASN A 114 5.85 -28.33 -7.63
CA ASN A 114 5.54 -27.01 -7.10
C ASN A 114 6.39 -25.91 -7.76
N ILE A 115 7.65 -26.20 -8.10
CA ILE A 115 8.52 -25.25 -8.81
C ILE A 115 8.06 -25.06 -10.26
N ARG A 116 7.68 -26.15 -10.95
CA ARG A 116 7.09 -26.06 -12.29
C ARG A 116 5.78 -25.27 -12.26
N PHE A 117 4.92 -25.52 -11.28
CA PHE A 117 3.70 -24.74 -11.06
C PHE A 117 4.01 -23.25 -10.80
N LEU A 118 5.07 -22.95 -10.04
CA LEU A 118 5.51 -21.57 -9.82
C LEU A 118 5.95 -20.89 -11.13
N PHE A 119 6.62 -21.61 -12.04
CA PHE A 119 6.92 -21.08 -13.38
C PHE A 119 5.65 -20.80 -14.20
N GLU A 120 4.59 -21.60 -14.07
CA GLU A 120 3.31 -21.33 -14.73
C GLU A 120 2.64 -20.06 -14.21
N ILE A 121 2.68 -19.85 -12.89
CA ILE A 121 2.21 -18.61 -12.26
C ILE A 121 3.03 -17.43 -12.77
N GLN A 122 4.36 -17.53 -12.78
CA GLN A 122 5.25 -16.48 -13.28
C GLN A 122 4.95 -16.13 -14.74
N LYS A 123 4.73 -17.14 -15.59
CA LYS A 123 4.34 -16.94 -16.99
C LYS A 123 3.04 -16.15 -17.14
N LYS A 124 2.06 -16.39 -16.26
CA LYS A 124 0.79 -15.61 -16.25
C LYS A 124 1.03 -14.16 -15.82
N VAL A 125 1.91 -13.93 -14.85
CA VAL A 125 2.29 -12.57 -14.42
C VAL A 125 3.03 -11.83 -15.54
N ASP A 126 3.97 -12.48 -16.22
CA ASP A 126 4.72 -11.89 -17.35
C ASP A 126 3.83 -11.56 -18.55
N ALA A 127 2.71 -12.28 -18.71
CA ALA A 127 1.71 -12.05 -19.75
C ALA A 127 0.79 -10.85 -19.46
N ILE A 128 0.81 -10.28 -18.25
CA ILE A 128 -0.01 -9.10 -17.93
C ILE A 128 0.37 -7.94 -18.85
N ARG A 129 -0.65 -7.36 -19.48
CA ARG A 129 -0.57 -6.11 -20.23
C ARG A 129 -1.70 -5.19 -19.76
N ALA A 130 -1.35 -4.16 -19.01
CA ALA A 130 -2.31 -3.19 -18.49
C ALA A 130 -2.41 -1.99 -19.44
N ASN A 131 -3.62 -1.57 -19.77
CA ASN A 131 -3.84 -0.39 -20.60
C ASN A 131 -3.82 0.88 -19.74
N TYR A 132 -2.87 1.78 -20.02
CA TYR A 132 -2.85 3.12 -19.47
C TYR A 132 -2.74 4.14 -20.61
N SER A 133 -3.79 4.93 -20.82
CA SER A 133 -3.86 5.97 -21.85
C SER A 133 -3.56 5.47 -23.28
N GLY A 134 -3.98 4.24 -23.60
CA GLY A 134 -3.74 3.62 -24.91
C GLY A 134 -2.39 2.91 -25.05
N LEU A 135 -1.52 3.00 -24.04
CA LEU A 135 -0.26 2.26 -23.98
C LEU A 135 -0.43 0.98 -23.16
N MET A 136 0.10 -0.12 -23.69
CA MET A 136 0.12 -1.41 -23.01
C MET A 136 1.38 -1.52 -22.15
N VAL A 137 1.20 -1.50 -20.83
CA VAL A 137 2.26 -1.55 -19.83
C VAL A 137 2.44 -2.98 -19.34
N SER A 138 3.68 -3.46 -19.38
CA SER A 138 4.11 -4.75 -18.84
C SER A 138 4.94 -4.58 -17.57
N LEU A 139 5.16 -5.68 -16.84
CA LEU A 139 6.03 -5.68 -15.65
C LEU A 139 7.44 -5.18 -15.99
N LYS A 140 7.98 -5.58 -17.15
CA LYS A 140 9.32 -5.17 -17.60
C LYS A 140 9.45 -3.67 -17.84
N ASP A 141 8.34 -2.96 -18.04
CA ASP A 141 8.34 -1.50 -18.27
C ASP A 141 8.43 -0.71 -16.96
N ILE A 142 7.97 -1.29 -15.84
CA ILE A 142 7.80 -0.59 -14.56
C ILE A 142 8.66 -1.15 -13.43
N CYS A 143 9.17 -2.37 -13.55
CA CYS A 143 9.94 -3.03 -12.51
C CYS A 143 11.26 -2.31 -12.21
N MET A 144 11.75 -2.47 -10.98
CA MET A 144 13.08 -2.01 -10.59
C MET A 144 14.15 -2.85 -11.29
N LYS A 145 15.12 -2.17 -11.90
CA LYS A 145 16.29 -2.77 -12.55
C LYS A 145 17.54 -2.18 -11.89
N PRO A 146 18.25 -2.95 -11.04
CA PRO A 146 19.44 -2.44 -10.35
C PRO A 146 20.61 -2.27 -11.32
N LEU A 147 20.62 -3.06 -12.40
CA LEU A 147 21.58 -2.97 -13.50
C LEU A 147 20.83 -2.62 -14.79
N ASP A 148 20.90 -3.46 -15.82
CA ASP A 148 20.51 -3.10 -17.17
C ASP A 148 19.06 -3.49 -17.51
N LYS A 149 18.81 -4.78 -17.79
CA LYS A 149 17.56 -5.22 -18.46
C LYS A 149 16.61 -6.01 -17.58
N ASP A 150 17.16 -6.76 -16.63
CA ASP A 150 16.39 -7.73 -15.85
C ASP A 150 15.78 -7.10 -14.60
N CYS A 151 14.50 -7.40 -14.37
CA CYS A 151 13.79 -6.98 -13.17
C CYS A 151 14.40 -7.64 -11.93
N ALA A 152 14.49 -6.89 -10.83
CA ALA A 152 14.88 -7.41 -9.51
C ALA A 152 13.77 -8.24 -8.84
N THR A 153 13.05 -9.08 -9.60
CA THR A 153 12.06 -10.01 -9.06
C THR A 153 12.76 -10.97 -8.11
N GLN A 154 12.31 -11.03 -6.87
CA GLN A 154 12.83 -11.96 -5.86
C GLN A 154 11.93 -13.18 -5.85
N SER A 155 12.45 -14.30 -6.34
CA SER A 155 11.75 -15.59 -6.41
C SER A 155 12.78 -16.70 -6.46
N VAL A 156 12.48 -17.88 -5.92
CA VAL A 156 13.35 -19.07 -6.04
C VAL A 156 13.69 -19.41 -7.50
N LEU A 157 12.83 -19.01 -8.45
CA LEU A 157 13.06 -19.15 -9.89
C LEU A 157 14.30 -18.39 -10.41
N GLN A 158 14.82 -17.42 -9.65
CA GLN A 158 16.02 -16.67 -10.02
C GLN A 158 17.30 -17.52 -9.99
N TYR A 159 17.33 -18.60 -9.20
CA TYR A 159 18.44 -19.57 -9.26
C TYR A 159 18.56 -20.24 -10.64
N PHE A 160 17.48 -20.20 -11.42
CA PHE A 160 17.38 -20.64 -12.81
C PHE A 160 17.28 -19.47 -13.80
N LYS A 161 17.65 -18.26 -13.37
CA LYS A 161 17.57 -17.03 -14.17
C LYS A 161 16.18 -16.75 -14.74
N MET A 162 15.12 -17.16 -14.06
CA MET A 162 13.72 -17.03 -14.51
C MET A 162 13.42 -17.76 -15.83
N ASP A 163 14.24 -18.74 -16.24
CA ASP A 163 14.01 -19.57 -17.43
C ASP A 163 13.65 -21.00 -17.01
N PRO A 164 12.46 -21.52 -17.37
CA PRO A 164 12.07 -22.90 -17.10
C PRO A 164 13.05 -23.94 -17.66
N LYS A 165 13.76 -23.66 -18.75
CA LYS A 165 14.72 -24.62 -19.33
C LYS A 165 15.91 -24.87 -18.42
N ASN A 166 16.39 -23.81 -17.77
CA ASN A 166 17.49 -23.90 -16.81
C ASN A 166 17.12 -24.76 -15.59
N PHE A 167 15.83 -24.94 -15.29
CA PHE A 167 15.40 -25.85 -14.23
C PHE A 167 15.86 -27.28 -14.50
N ASP A 168 15.61 -27.77 -15.71
CA ASP A 168 16.00 -29.11 -16.11
C ASP A 168 17.52 -29.19 -16.35
N ASP A 169 18.10 -28.18 -17.00
CA ASP A 169 19.52 -28.16 -17.36
C ASP A 169 20.46 -28.08 -16.15
N TYR A 170 20.04 -27.44 -15.05
CA TYR A 170 20.88 -27.26 -13.86
C TYR A 170 20.72 -28.39 -12.83
N GLY A 171 19.80 -29.34 -13.04
CA GLY A 171 19.57 -30.44 -12.10
C GLY A 171 18.45 -30.18 -11.08
N GLY A 172 17.51 -29.30 -11.40
CA GLY A 172 16.26 -29.14 -10.67
C GLY A 172 16.42 -28.81 -9.19
N VAL A 173 15.80 -29.62 -8.33
CA VAL A 173 15.77 -29.39 -6.88
C VAL A 173 17.17 -29.50 -6.24
N ASP A 174 18.06 -30.34 -6.78
CA ASP A 174 19.42 -30.48 -6.24
C ASP A 174 20.23 -29.19 -6.40
N HIS A 175 20.06 -28.49 -7.54
CA HIS A 175 20.64 -27.16 -7.75
C HIS A 175 20.08 -26.13 -6.76
N LEU A 176 18.79 -26.19 -6.44
CA LEU A 176 18.21 -25.30 -5.43
C LEU A 176 18.83 -25.52 -4.06
N ASN A 177 18.94 -26.78 -3.63
CA ASN A 177 19.54 -27.10 -2.34
C ASN A 177 21.00 -26.61 -2.28
N TYR A 178 21.77 -26.84 -3.35
CA TYR A 178 23.12 -26.28 -3.48
C TYR A 178 23.13 -24.75 -3.38
N CYS A 179 22.21 -24.09 -4.08
CA CYS A 179 22.13 -22.64 -4.06
C CYS A 179 21.63 -22.06 -2.73
N PHE A 180 20.84 -22.79 -1.94
CA PHE A 180 20.48 -22.34 -0.59
C PHE A 180 21.70 -22.21 0.33
N GLU A 181 22.69 -23.08 0.16
CA GLU A 181 23.94 -23.04 0.91
C GLU A 181 24.96 -22.06 0.32
N HIS A 182 24.92 -21.85 -1.00
CA HIS A 182 25.93 -21.09 -1.75
C HIS A 182 25.43 -19.82 -2.45
N TYR A 183 24.27 -19.28 -2.05
CA TYR A 183 23.57 -18.18 -2.73
C TYR A 183 24.41 -16.91 -3.00
N SER A 184 25.43 -16.66 -2.18
CA SER A 184 26.34 -15.51 -2.30
C SER A 184 27.73 -15.85 -2.83
N SER A 185 28.11 -17.13 -2.89
CA SER A 185 29.47 -17.57 -3.21
C SER A 185 29.58 -18.26 -4.57
N ALA A 186 28.49 -18.83 -5.10
CA ALA A 186 28.47 -19.51 -6.38
C ALA A 186 27.84 -18.64 -7.49
N ASP A 187 28.59 -18.38 -8.56
CA ASP A 187 28.12 -17.59 -9.71
C ASP A 187 26.88 -18.19 -10.38
N GLN A 188 26.76 -19.52 -10.38
CA GLN A 188 25.61 -20.22 -10.92
C GLN A 188 24.32 -19.92 -10.14
N CYS A 189 24.42 -19.53 -8.87
CA CYS A 189 23.29 -19.21 -7.99
C CYS A 189 22.88 -17.73 -8.01
N MET A 190 23.61 -16.87 -8.72
CA MET A 190 23.20 -15.46 -8.86
C MET A 190 21.86 -15.33 -9.59
N SER A 191 21.11 -14.26 -9.36
CA SER A 191 19.89 -13.98 -10.11
C SER A 191 20.17 -13.65 -11.59
N ALA A 192 19.13 -13.58 -12.42
CA ALA A 192 19.24 -13.05 -13.78
C ALA A 192 19.85 -11.64 -13.78
N PHE A 193 19.44 -10.80 -12.81
CA PHE A 193 19.93 -9.45 -12.60
C PHE A 193 21.28 -9.37 -11.85
N LYS A 194 22.03 -10.48 -11.76
CA LYS A 194 23.41 -10.57 -11.26
C LYS A 194 23.60 -10.18 -9.79
N ALA A 195 22.58 -10.38 -8.96
CA ALA A 195 22.70 -10.21 -7.51
C ALA A 195 22.59 -11.57 -6.80
N PRO A 196 23.19 -11.71 -5.62
CA PRO A 196 22.89 -12.84 -4.74
C PRO A 196 21.41 -12.80 -4.34
N LEU A 197 20.81 -13.98 -4.19
CA LEU A 197 19.42 -14.11 -3.74
C LEU A 197 19.41 -14.81 -2.38
N ASP A 198 19.17 -14.07 -1.30
CA ASP A 198 19.09 -14.68 0.04
C ASP A 198 17.85 -15.59 0.13
N PRO A 199 17.99 -16.90 0.44
CA PRO A 199 16.87 -17.83 0.58
C PRO A 199 15.80 -17.36 1.57
N SER A 200 16.19 -16.63 2.63
CA SER A 200 15.27 -16.10 3.64
C SER A 200 14.31 -15.03 3.09
N THR A 201 14.60 -14.46 1.92
CA THR A 201 13.76 -13.46 1.25
C THR A 201 12.76 -14.07 0.27
N VAL A 202 12.96 -15.33 -0.12
CA VAL A 202 12.14 -16.03 -1.15
C VAL A 202 11.47 -17.31 -0.65
N LEU A 203 11.77 -17.73 0.58
CA LEU A 203 11.17 -18.89 1.23
C LEU A 203 10.58 -18.48 2.59
N GLY A 204 9.60 -19.24 3.06
CA GLY A 204 8.99 -19.07 4.37
C GLY A 204 8.61 -20.40 5.02
N GLY A 205 8.41 -20.37 6.33
CA GLY A 205 7.93 -21.53 7.09
C GLY A 205 8.97 -22.64 7.25
N PHE A 206 10.25 -22.28 7.35
CA PHE A 206 11.37 -23.16 7.68
C PHE A 206 11.89 -22.90 9.10
N SER A 207 12.74 -23.80 9.63
CA SER A 207 13.38 -23.67 10.95
C SER A 207 14.89 -23.47 10.81
N GLY A 208 15.44 -22.45 11.45
CA GLY A 208 16.87 -22.13 11.37
C GLY A 208 17.31 -21.90 9.92
N ASN A 209 18.23 -22.75 9.44
CA ASN A 209 18.77 -22.69 8.08
C ASN A 209 18.27 -23.82 7.17
N ASP A 210 17.23 -24.56 7.57
CA ASP A 210 16.65 -25.65 6.75
C ASP A 210 15.71 -25.10 5.66
N TYR A 211 16.28 -24.44 4.65
CA TYR A 211 15.52 -23.88 3.54
C TYR A 211 14.84 -24.96 2.68
N SER A 212 15.40 -26.16 2.60
CA SER A 212 14.79 -27.32 1.92
C SER A 212 13.46 -27.75 2.54
N GLY A 213 13.31 -27.55 3.86
CA GLY A 213 12.08 -27.81 4.62
C GLY A 213 11.04 -26.70 4.56
N ALA A 214 11.26 -25.63 3.77
CA ALA A 214 10.31 -24.52 3.68
C ALA A 214 8.92 -24.98 3.22
N SER A 215 7.88 -24.32 3.74
CA SER A 215 6.47 -24.59 3.42
C SER A 215 5.81 -23.48 2.59
N ALA A 216 6.53 -22.39 2.31
CA ALA A 216 6.04 -21.31 1.46
C ALA A 216 7.11 -20.76 0.50
N PHE A 217 6.68 -20.43 -0.71
CA PHE A 217 7.40 -19.56 -1.64
C PHE A 217 6.94 -18.12 -1.43
N ILE A 218 7.91 -17.20 -1.39
CA ILE A 218 7.68 -15.77 -1.37
C ILE A 218 8.21 -15.21 -2.69
N VAL A 219 7.31 -14.63 -3.48
CA VAL A 219 7.64 -13.95 -4.72
C VAL A 219 7.40 -12.47 -4.53
N THR A 220 8.44 -11.66 -4.68
CA THR A 220 8.36 -10.21 -4.57
C THR A 220 8.71 -9.58 -5.91
N TYR A 221 7.86 -8.67 -6.38
CA TYR A 221 8.07 -7.83 -7.55
C TYR A 221 8.33 -6.40 -7.08
N PRO A 222 9.58 -5.92 -7.10
CA PRO A 222 9.86 -4.51 -6.86
C PRO A 222 9.52 -3.66 -8.09
N VAL A 223 8.63 -2.69 -7.93
CA VAL A 223 8.21 -1.74 -8.98
C VAL A 223 8.72 -0.34 -8.66
N ASN A 224 9.22 0.37 -9.67
CA ASN A 224 9.77 1.71 -9.46
C ASN A 224 8.71 2.67 -8.91
N ASN A 225 9.10 3.44 -7.91
CA ASN A 225 8.26 4.49 -7.35
C ASN A 225 8.74 5.87 -7.83
N ALA A 226 7.90 6.89 -7.67
CA ALA A 226 8.22 8.26 -8.07
C ALA A 226 7.95 9.24 -6.91
N ILE A 227 8.76 10.31 -6.81
CA ILE A 227 8.56 11.39 -5.83
C ILE A 227 7.21 12.07 -6.06
N ASN A 228 6.83 12.25 -7.34
CA ASN A 228 5.55 12.79 -7.72
C ASN A 228 4.54 11.65 -7.99
N GLU A 229 3.77 11.31 -6.98
CA GLU A 229 2.75 10.25 -7.06
C GLU A 229 1.61 10.53 -8.04
N GLU A 230 1.40 11.79 -8.43
CA GLU A 230 0.42 12.15 -9.46
C GLU A 230 1.02 12.04 -10.89
N GLY A 231 2.30 11.68 -11.02
CA GLY A 231 3.02 11.54 -12.28
C GLY A 231 2.59 10.33 -13.12
N ASN A 232 2.95 10.36 -14.40
CA ASN A 232 2.59 9.29 -15.34
C ASN A 232 3.17 7.92 -14.96
N GLU A 233 4.38 7.87 -14.40
CA GLU A 233 5.03 6.61 -14.02
C GLU A 233 4.28 5.89 -12.89
N THR A 234 3.90 6.61 -11.83
CA THR A 234 3.09 6.03 -10.74
C THR A 234 1.74 5.54 -11.26
N ARG A 235 1.10 6.27 -12.17
CA ARG A 235 -0.20 5.85 -12.72
C ARG A 235 -0.09 4.61 -13.62
N LYS A 236 1.00 4.45 -14.38
CA LYS A 236 1.29 3.23 -15.13
C LYS A 236 1.47 2.03 -14.19
N ALA A 237 2.24 2.21 -13.11
CA ALA A 237 2.42 1.19 -12.08
C ALA A 237 1.08 0.77 -11.45
N VAL A 238 0.26 1.74 -11.01
CA VAL A 238 -1.07 1.49 -10.44
C VAL A 238 -2.01 0.78 -11.43
N ALA A 239 -1.93 1.11 -12.73
CA ALA A 239 -2.71 0.41 -13.75
C ALA A 239 -2.31 -1.07 -13.86
N TRP A 240 -1.01 -1.37 -13.84
CA TRP A 240 -0.50 -2.74 -13.83
C TRP A 240 -0.85 -3.49 -12.54
N GLU A 241 -0.66 -2.86 -11.38
CA GLU A 241 -1.01 -3.40 -10.06
C GLU A 241 -2.49 -3.81 -10.00
N LYS A 242 -3.40 -2.99 -10.56
CA LYS A 242 -4.82 -3.31 -10.62
C LYS A 242 -5.09 -4.60 -11.41
N THR A 243 -4.45 -4.79 -12.55
CA THR A 243 -4.58 -6.00 -13.36
C THR A 243 -3.91 -7.20 -12.67
N PHE A 244 -2.77 -7.01 -12.02
CA PHE A 244 -2.10 -8.04 -11.22
C PHE A 244 -2.99 -8.55 -10.08
N ILE A 245 -3.62 -7.66 -9.31
CA ILE A 245 -4.58 -8.04 -8.25
C ILE A 245 -5.76 -8.83 -8.83
N GLN A 246 -6.26 -8.45 -10.00
CA GLN A 246 -7.33 -9.19 -10.67
C GLN A 246 -6.89 -10.60 -11.10
N LEU A 247 -5.69 -10.74 -11.67
CA LEU A 247 -5.12 -12.04 -12.02
C LEU A 247 -5.01 -12.96 -10.80
N VAL A 248 -4.51 -12.42 -9.69
CA VAL A 248 -4.36 -13.18 -8.43
C VAL A 248 -5.71 -13.68 -7.93
N LYS A 249 -6.71 -12.80 -7.86
CA LYS A 249 -8.04 -13.13 -7.34
C LYS A 249 -8.80 -14.13 -8.21
N VAL A 250 -8.70 -14.02 -9.53
CA VAL A 250 -9.56 -14.77 -10.45
C VAL A 250 -8.87 -16.00 -11.01
N SER A 251 -7.58 -15.93 -11.36
CA SER A 251 -6.89 -17.06 -11.98
C SER A 251 -6.02 -17.82 -10.99
N ILE A 252 -5.11 -17.15 -10.28
CA ILE A 252 -4.10 -17.84 -9.46
C ILE A 252 -4.78 -18.54 -8.28
N LEU A 253 -5.72 -17.88 -7.61
CA LEU A 253 -6.47 -18.48 -6.51
C LEU A 253 -7.21 -19.76 -6.95
N ILE A 254 -7.85 -19.75 -8.12
CA ILE A 254 -8.55 -20.92 -8.64
C ILE A 254 -7.55 -22.04 -8.99
N LEU A 255 -6.43 -21.71 -9.63
CA LEU A 255 -5.39 -22.70 -9.98
C LEU A 255 -4.84 -23.42 -8.75
N CYS A 256 -4.53 -22.67 -7.69
CA CYS A 256 -4.05 -23.24 -6.43
C CYS A 256 -5.10 -24.15 -5.78
N LEU A 257 -6.39 -23.88 -5.94
CA LEU A 257 -7.46 -24.73 -5.40
C LEU A 257 -7.75 -25.96 -6.29
N SER A 258 -7.63 -25.83 -7.61
CA SER A 258 -7.90 -26.91 -8.56
C SER A 258 -6.77 -27.93 -8.66
N SER A 259 -5.54 -27.56 -8.33
CA SER A 259 -4.39 -28.47 -8.39
C SER A 259 -4.40 -29.56 -7.29
N PHE A 260 -5.41 -29.53 -6.39
CA PHE A 260 -5.61 -30.49 -5.31
C PHE A 260 -6.85 -31.40 -5.50
N TYR A 261 -7.50 -31.34 -6.67
CA TYR A 261 -8.60 -32.24 -7.05
C TYR A 261 -8.23 -33.14 -8.22
#